data_AF-A0A132BR79-F1
#
_entry.id   AF-A0A132BR79-F1
#
_cell.length_a   1.000
_cell.length_b   1.000
_cell.length_c   1.000
_cell.angle_alpha   90.00
_cell.angle_beta   90.00
_cell.angle_gamma   90.00
#
_symmetry.space_group_name_H-M   'P 1'
#
loop_
_entity.id
_entity.type
_entity.pdbx_description
1 polymer ?
#
loop_
_entity_poly.entity_id
_entity_poly.type
_entity_poly.pdbx_seq_one_letter_code
_entity_poly.pdbx_strand_id
1 'polypeptide(L)'
;MALAEPQSTLDARLGGWADLAFFRETLPGIEAALAAEPRPVLPPAAQRFAAFQLTPPDLTRVVILGQDPYPTPGHAHGLAFSAAPDVHPLPRSLANIFKEMQADLGACPKTADLRPWARQGVLLLNTVLSVPAGTPNGHKALSWQALAHQVLQHTSRRPTAYVLWGNQAQALEKHIRPGDHLILRTAHPSPLSARRGFFGSRPFSAINAWLAARGETAISWTEPPAPQAPANPGNPTDV
;
A
#
# COMPACT_ATOMS: atom_id res chain seq x y z
N MET A 1 5.53 -25.20 -13.66
CA MET A 1 5.38 -23.98 -14.48
C MET A 1 4.03 -23.37 -14.11
N ALA A 2 4.01 -22.29 -13.31
CA ALA A 2 2.75 -21.59 -13.08
C ALA A 2 2.41 -20.85 -14.37
N LEU A 3 1.34 -21.25 -15.05
CA LEU A 3 0.86 -20.54 -16.23
C LEU A 3 0.54 -19.11 -15.82
N ALA A 4 0.94 -18.13 -16.63
CA ALA A 4 0.54 -16.75 -16.45
C ALA A 4 -0.99 -16.67 -16.39
N GLU A 5 -1.51 -15.87 -15.46
CA GLU A 5 -2.95 -15.67 -15.30
C GLU A 5 -3.51 -15.00 -16.58
N PRO A 6 -4.69 -15.41 -17.08
CA PRO A 6 -5.32 -14.74 -18.22
C PRO A 6 -5.54 -13.25 -17.94
N GLN A 7 -5.26 -12.40 -18.93
CA GLN A 7 -5.41 -10.94 -18.81
C GLN A 7 -6.79 -10.51 -18.30
N SER A 8 -7.86 -11.15 -18.78
CA SER A 8 -9.24 -10.87 -18.35
C SER A 8 -9.48 -11.10 -16.86
N THR A 9 -8.79 -12.08 -16.26
CA THR A 9 -8.89 -12.37 -14.83
C THR A 9 -8.10 -11.35 -14.01
N LEU A 10 -6.94 -10.92 -14.51
CA LEU A 10 -6.15 -9.87 -13.91
C LEU A 10 -6.89 -8.52 -13.93
N ASP A 11 -7.49 -8.15 -15.05
CA ASP A 11 -8.25 -6.91 -15.22
C ASP A 11 -9.42 -6.85 -14.24
N ALA A 12 -10.19 -7.94 -14.11
CA ALA A 12 -11.30 -8.03 -13.16
C ALA A 12 -10.85 -7.80 -11.70
N ARG A 13 -9.64 -8.23 -11.34
CA ARG A 13 -9.07 -8.05 -10.00
C ARG A 13 -8.53 -6.64 -9.79
N LEU A 14 -7.98 -6.02 -10.83
CA LEU A 14 -7.41 -4.68 -10.76
C LEU A 14 -8.48 -3.59 -10.81
N GLY A 15 -9.66 -3.88 -11.35
CA GLY A 15 -10.72 -2.90 -11.55
C GLY A 15 -10.20 -1.70 -12.36
N GLY A 16 -10.49 -0.47 -11.93
CA GLY A 16 -10.04 0.75 -12.60
C GLY A 16 -8.52 0.94 -12.68
N TRP A 17 -7.72 0.14 -11.97
CA TRP A 17 -6.26 0.16 -12.14
C TRP A 17 -5.81 -0.50 -13.45
N ALA A 18 -6.59 -1.41 -14.03
CA ALA A 18 -6.24 -2.13 -15.26
C ALA A 18 -5.98 -1.20 -16.46
N ASP A 19 -6.55 0.02 -16.43
CA ASP A 19 -6.39 1.02 -17.48
C ASP A 19 -4.96 1.58 -17.60
N LEU A 20 -4.16 1.46 -16.52
CA LEU A 20 -2.79 1.93 -16.51
C LEU A 20 -1.96 1.21 -17.58
N ALA A 21 -1.27 2.00 -18.42
CA ALA A 21 -0.42 1.50 -19.50
C ALA A 21 0.63 0.49 -19.01
N PHE A 22 1.07 0.61 -17.75
CA PHE A 22 1.97 -0.35 -17.09
C PHE A 22 1.55 -1.81 -17.32
N PHE A 23 0.26 -2.14 -17.16
CA PHE A 23 -0.22 -3.53 -17.23
C PHE A 23 -0.12 -4.12 -18.64
N ARG A 24 -0.22 -3.29 -19.68
CA ARG A 24 -0.09 -3.74 -21.08
C ARG A 24 1.34 -3.65 -21.60
N GLU A 25 2.10 -2.64 -21.19
CA GLU A 25 3.37 -2.29 -21.81
C GLU A 25 4.59 -2.76 -21.01
N THR A 26 4.50 -2.81 -19.69
CA THR A 26 5.66 -3.10 -18.81
C THR A 26 5.55 -4.45 -18.13
N LEU A 27 4.36 -4.81 -17.63
CA LEU A 27 4.15 -6.04 -16.87
C LEU A 27 4.59 -7.32 -17.62
N PRO A 28 4.34 -7.50 -18.94
CA PRO A 28 4.74 -8.73 -19.63
C PRO A 28 6.25 -9.02 -19.55
N GLY A 29 7.09 -7.98 -19.66
CA GLY A 29 8.55 -8.13 -19.53
C GLY A 29 8.97 -8.49 -18.11
N ILE A 30 8.27 -7.97 -17.11
CA ILE A 30 8.49 -8.31 -15.71
C ILE A 30 8.10 -9.77 -15.45
N GLU A 31 6.93 -10.20 -15.92
CA GLU A 31 6.45 -11.57 -15.74
C GLU A 31 7.39 -12.60 -16.38
N ALA A 32 7.94 -12.29 -17.55
CA ALA A 32 8.99 -13.10 -18.17
C ALA A 32 10.24 -13.21 -17.28
N ALA A 33 10.70 -12.09 -16.70
CA ALA A 33 11.83 -12.08 -15.78
C ALA A 33 11.54 -12.86 -14.48
N LEU A 34 10.32 -12.75 -13.95
CA LEU A 34 9.89 -13.52 -12.76
C LEU A 34 9.79 -15.02 -13.05
N ALA A 35 9.38 -15.41 -14.25
CA ALA A 35 9.32 -16.82 -14.64
C ALA A 35 10.71 -17.45 -14.78
N ALA A 36 11.72 -16.63 -15.07
CA ALA A 36 13.13 -17.03 -15.15
C ALA A 36 13.87 -16.99 -13.80
N GLU A 37 13.24 -16.46 -12.74
CA GLU A 37 13.86 -16.38 -11.41
C GLU A 37 13.89 -17.77 -10.74
N PRO A 38 15.09 -18.34 -10.45
CA PRO A 38 15.20 -19.67 -9.86
C PRO A 38 14.78 -19.74 -8.39
N ARG A 39 14.77 -18.60 -7.68
CA ARG A 39 14.36 -18.54 -6.26
C ARG A 39 12.85 -18.37 -6.13
N PRO A 40 12.25 -18.77 -4.99
CA PRO A 40 10.87 -18.40 -4.69
C PRO A 40 10.67 -16.89 -4.72
N VAL A 41 9.69 -16.41 -5.48
CA VAL A 41 9.33 -14.99 -5.57
C VAL A 41 8.21 -14.66 -4.59
N LEU A 42 8.40 -13.60 -3.82
CA LEU A 42 7.45 -13.08 -2.83
C LEU A 42 6.91 -11.71 -3.24
N PRO A 43 5.65 -11.37 -2.89
CA PRO A 43 4.63 -12.29 -2.39
C PRO A 43 4.22 -13.32 -3.47
N PRO A 44 3.44 -14.36 -3.12
CA PRO A 44 2.82 -15.24 -4.10
C PRO A 44 2.13 -14.44 -5.22
N ALA A 45 2.15 -14.94 -6.46
CA ALA A 45 1.64 -14.20 -7.62
C ALA A 45 0.20 -13.70 -7.44
N ALA A 46 -0.69 -14.54 -6.87
CA ALA A 46 -2.06 -14.18 -6.57
C ALA A 46 -2.23 -13.05 -5.54
N GLN A 47 -1.18 -12.67 -4.82
CA GLN A 47 -1.20 -11.58 -3.84
C GLN A 47 -0.44 -10.34 -4.32
N ARG A 48 0.28 -10.41 -5.44
CA ARG A 48 1.17 -9.34 -5.91
C ARG A 48 0.49 -7.98 -6.06
N PHE A 49 -0.76 -7.98 -6.48
CA PHE A 49 -1.58 -6.78 -6.70
C PHE A 49 -2.67 -6.59 -5.65
N ALA A 50 -2.55 -7.22 -4.47
CA ALA A 50 -3.57 -7.17 -3.43
C ALA A 50 -3.90 -5.75 -2.94
N ALA A 51 -2.90 -4.84 -2.90
CA ALA A 51 -3.14 -3.44 -2.57
C ALA A 51 -4.15 -2.76 -3.51
N PHE A 52 -4.08 -3.05 -4.82
CA PHE A 52 -5.00 -2.51 -5.83
C PHE A 52 -6.40 -3.12 -5.74
N GLN A 53 -6.49 -4.41 -5.42
CA GLN A 53 -7.76 -5.12 -5.19
C GLN A 53 -8.53 -4.56 -3.99
N LEU A 54 -7.81 -4.23 -2.91
CA LEU A 54 -8.41 -3.72 -1.68
C LEU A 54 -8.68 -2.22 -1.71
N THR A 55 -7.97 -1.49 -2.58
CA THR A 55 -8.07 -0.04 -2.69
C THR A 55 -8.22 0.38 -4.16
N PRO A 56 -9.47 0.38 -4.68
CA PRO A 56 -9.77 0.92 -6.01
C PRO A 56 -9.31 2.38 -6.17
N PRO A 57 -9.03 2.83 -7.41
CA PRO A 57 -8.51 4.18 -7.64
C PRO A 57 -9.43 5.26 -7.08
N ASP A 58 -10.75 5.11 -7.26
CA ASP A 58 -11.78 6.06 -6.81
C ASP A 58 -12.03 6.03 -5.30
N LEU A 59 -11.52 5.02 -4.59
CA LEU A 59 -11.56 4.95 -3.13
C LEU A 59 -10.23 5.35 -2.47
N THR A 60 -9.17 5.56 -3.24
CA THR A 60 -7.84 5.96 -2.72
C THR A 60 -7.83 7.38 -2.17
N ARG A 61 -7.67 7.51 -0.84
CA ARG A 61 -7.60 8.80 -0.13
C ARG A 61 -6.22 9.07 0.46
N VAL A 62 -5.47 8.00 0.74
CA VAL A 62 -4.11 8.05 1.28
C VAL A 62 -3.25 7.09 0.47
N VAL A 63 -2.01 7.48 0.14
CA VAL A 63 -1.00 6.62 -0.49
C VAL A 63 0.21 6.58 0.45
N ILE A 64 0.59 5.38 0.89
CA ILE A 64 1.80 5.15 1.68
C ILE A 64 2.76 4.30 0.85
N LEU A 65 3.97 4.82 0.61
CA LEU A 65 4.96 4.15 -0.22
C LEU A 65 5.91 3.29 0.62
N GLY A 66 5.97 2.00 0.30
CA GLY A 66 7.02 1.08 0.72
C GLY A 66 8.06 0.86 -0.38
N GLN A 67 9.17 0.19 -0.04
CA GLN A 67 10.25 -0.07 -0.99
C GLN A 67 10.00 -1.35 -1.79
N ASP A 68 10.24 -2.51 -1.18
CA ASP A 68 10.02 -3.85 -1.70
C ASP A 68 9.20 -4.69 -0.71
N PRO A 69 8.62 -5.83 -1.14
CA PRO A 69 7.93 -6.74 -0.22
C PRO A 69 8.93 -7.33 0.78
N TYR A 70 8.43 -7.83 1.92
CA TYR A 70 9.30 -8.59 2.83
C TYR A 70 9.91 -9.81 2.12
N PRO A 71 11.25 -9.97 2.16
CA PRO A 71 11.93 -11.10 1.51
C PRO A 71 11.81 -12.39 2.33
N THR A 72 11.16 -12.36 3.49
CA THR A 72 10.92 -13.52 4.33
C THR A 72 9.65 -14.26 3.87
N PRO A 73 9.73 -15.56 3.55
CA PRO A 73 8.56 -16.36 3.20
C PRO A 73 7.45 -16.25 4.26
N GLY A 74 6.19 -16.16 3.82
CA GLY A 74 5.01 -16.03 4.69
C GLY A 74 4.73 -14.61 5.22
N HIS A 75 5.67 -13.67 5.09
CA HIS A 75 5.45 -12.30 5.58
C HIS A 75 4.68 -11.45 4.56
N ALA A 76 5.18 -11.33 3.33
CA ALA A 76 4.59 -10.45 2.33
C ALA A 76 3.28 -11.00 1.76
N HIS A 77 2.24 -10.15 1.71
CA HIS A 77 0.94 -10.47 1.09
C HIS A 77 0.43 -9.38 0.12
N GLY A 78 1.36 -8.56 -0.41
CA GLY A 78 1.06 -7.57 -1.45
C GLY A 78 0.71 -6.17 -0.99
N LEU A 79 0.79 -5.89 0.32
CA LEU A 79 0.59 -4.57 0.90
C LEU A 79 1.91 -4.07 1.52
N ALA A 80 2.27 -2.82 1.26
CA ALA A 80 3.44 -2.20 1.90
C ALA A 80 3.33 -2.24 3.43
N PHE A 81 4.44 -2.56 4.10
CA PHE A 81 4.57 -2.65 5.56
C PHE A 81 3.68 -3.68 6.28
N SER A 82 2.75 -4.33 5.59
CA SER A 82 1.85 -5.30 6.19
C SER A 82 2.42 -6.71 6.11
N ALA A 83 2.11 -7.53 7.12
CA ALA A 83 2.35 -8.97 7.11
C ALA A 83 1.09 -9.75 7.50
N ALA A 84 1.12 -11.08 7.38
CA ALA A 84 0.00 -11.92 7.80
C ALA A 84 -0.28 -11.77 9.32
N PRO A 85 -1.54 -11.96 9.78
CA PRO A 85 -1.94 -11.64 11.16
C PRO A 85 -1.14 -12.38 12.25
N ASP A 86 -0.67 -13.58 11.95
CA ASP A 86 0.07 -14.49 12.81
C ASP A 86 1.58 -14.24 12.82
N VAL A 87 2.09 -13.31 12.00
CA VAL A 87 3.52 -13.02 11.90
C VAL A 87 4.03 -12.37 13.18
N HIS A 88 4.82 -13.14 13.93
CA HIS A 88 5.56 -12.70 15.10
C HIS A 88 6.99 -13.27 15.10
N PRO A 89 8.01 -12.48 15.51
CA PRO A 89 7.94 -11.06 15.88
C PRO A 89 7.60 -10.15 14.68
N LEU A 90 7.05 -8.95 14.96
CA LEU A 90 6.69 -8.00 13.92
C LEU A 90 7.91 -7.64 13.05
N PRO A 91 7.73 -7.44 11.72
CA PRO A 91 8.78 -6.89 10.89
C PRO A 91 9.31 -5.56 11.45
N ARG A 92 10.63 -5.37 11.42
CA ARG A 92 11.30 -4.27 12.14
C ARG A 92 10.77 -2.87 11.80
N SER A 93 10.46 -2.60 10.53
CA SER A 93 9.86 -1.34 10.11
C SER A 93 8.43 -1.17 10.64
N LEU A 94 7.62 -2.25 10.63
CA LEU A 94 6.26 -2.22 11.14
C LEU A 94 6.23 -2.01 12.66
N ALA A 95 7.15 -2.64 13.39
CA ALA A 95 7.30 -2.40 14.83
C ALA A 95 7.58 -0.92 15.15
N ASN A 96 8.41 -0.24 14.35
CA ASN A 96 8.65 1.19 14.50
C ASN A 96 7.43 2.02 14.08
N ILE A 97 6.71 1.63 13.03
CA ILE A 97 5.42 2.26 12.67
C ILE A 97 4.45 2.19 13.85
N PHE A 98 4.28 1.03 14.48
CA PHE A 98 3.40 0.86 15.64
C PHE A 98 3.86 1.66 16.85
N LYS A 99 5.18 1.76 17.08
CA LYS A 99 5.72 2.63 18.12
C LYS A 99 5.37 4.11 17.87
N GLU A 100 5.45 4.57 16.63
CA GLU A 100 5.02 5.92 16.28
C GLU A 100 3.52 6.10 16.44
N MET A 101 2.71 5.12 16.03
CA MET A 101 1.26 5.16 16.25
C MET A 101 0.89 5.24 17.73
N GLN A 102 1.61 4.50 18.60
CA GLN A 102 1.39 4.56 20.04
C GLN A 102 1.69 5.96 20.60
N ALA A 103 2.71 6.64 20.10
CA ALA A 103 3.04 8.01 20.49
C ALA A 103 2.07 9.06 19.90
N ASP A 104 1.61 8.83 18.66
CA ASP A 104 0.76 9.76 17.92
C ASP A 104 -0.71 9.68 18.35
N LEU A 105 -1.25 8.46 18.45
CA LEU A 105 -2.66 8.14 18.66
C LEU A 105 -2.96 7.49 20.02
N GLY A 106 -1.94 7.07 20.77
CA GLY A 106 -2.14 6.32 22.03
C GLY A 106 -2.53 4.85 21.84
N ALA A 107 -2.53 4.34 20.60
CA ALA A 107 -2.83 2.94 20.28
C ALA A 107 -2.22 2.51 18.93
N CYS A 108 -2.13 1.20 18.71
CA CYS A 108 -1.72 0.59 17.44
C CYS A 108 -2.51 -0.69 17.16
N PRO A 109 -2.53 -1.20 15.90
CA PRO A 109 -3.15 -2.48 15.59
C PRO A 109 -2.58 -3.64 16.41
N LYS A 110 -3.44 -4.63 16.70
CA LYS A 110 -3.06 -5.82 17.47
C LYS A 110 -2.29 -6.88 16.67
N THR A 111 -2.29 -6.77 15.34
CA THR A 111 -1.66 -7.75 14.43
C THR A 111 -0.85 -7.03 13.35
N ALA A 112 0.00 -7.76 12.62
CA ALA A 112 0.78 -7.20 11.52
C ALA A 112 -0.05 -6.88 10.25
N ASP A 113 -1.33 -7.25 10.24
CA ASP A 113 -2.21 -7.14 9.09
C ASP A 113 -2.87 -5.76 9.00
N LEU A 114 -2.60 -5.07 7.89
CA LEU A 114 -3.06 -3.71 7.59
C LEU A 114 -4.09 -3.69 6.47
N ARG A 115 -4.64 -4.85 6.06
CA ARG A 115 -5.82 -4.91 5.18
C ARG A 115 -6.99 -4.02 5.67
N PRO A 116 -7.24 -3.85 6.99
CA PRO A 116 -8.24 -2.88 7.45
C PRO A 116 -7.97 -1.43 7.02
N TRP A 117 -6.71 -1.00 6.86
CA TRP A 117 -6.40 0.33 6.34
C TRP A 117 -6.71 0.42 4.85
N ALA A 118 -6.33 -0.61 4.08
CA ALA A 118 -6.56 -0.65 2.64
C ALA A 118 -8.04 -0.51 2.28
N ARG A 119 -8.93 -1.18 3.02
CA ARG A 119 -10.39 -1.09 2.85
C ARG A 119 -10.98 0.29 3.14
N GLN A 120 -10.24 1.17 3.83
CA GLN A 120 -10.67 2.54 4.15
C GLN A 120 -10.12 3.57 3.15
N GLY A 121 -9.46 3.13 2.08
CA GLY A 121 -8.88 4.02 1.07
C GLY A 121 -7.39 4.29 1.24
N VAL A 122 -6.67 3.53 2.08
CA VAL A 122 -5.22 3.65 2.25
C VAL A 122 -4.49 2.71 1.31
N LEU A 123 -4.01 3.23 0.18
CA LEU A 123 -3.22 2.46 -0.77
C LEU A 123 -1.80 2.22 -0.22
N LEU A 124 -1.55 1.00 0.26
CA LEU A 124 -0.27 0.53 0.78
C LEU A 124 0.60 -0.04 -0.36
N LEU A 125 1.29 0.84 -1.09
CA LEU A 125 1.97 0.52 -2.33
C LEU A 125 3.49 0.37 -2.14
N ASN A 126 4.05 -0.80 -2.43
CA ASN A 126 5.49 -0.91 -2.62
C ASN A 126 5.89 -0.39 -4.01
N THR A 127 7.04 0.29 -4.10
CA THR A 127 7.59 0.74 -5.39
C THR A 127 8.14 -0.40 -6.26
N VAL A 128 8.43 -1.54 -5.62
CA VAL A 128 8.78 -2.82 -6.23
C VAL A 128 7.79 -3.85 -5.71
N LEU A 129 7.11 -4.59 -6.59
CA LEU A 129 6.00 -5.47 -6.17
C LEU A 129 6.41 -6.94 -6.02
N SER A 130 7.69 -7.26 -6.21
CA SER A 130 8.20 -8.60 -6.03
C SER A 130 9.62 -8.60 -5.47
N VAL A 131 10.01 -9.70 -4.84
CA VAL A 131 11.37 -9.90 -4.33
C VAL A 131 11.71 -11.39 -4.33
N PRO A 132 12.93 -11.80 -4.70
CA PRO A 132 13.37 -13.17 -4.44
C PRO A 132 13.51 -13.39 -2.94
N ALA A 133 13.06 -14.55 -2.45
CA ALA A 133 13.19 -14.92 -1.06
C ALA A 133 14.63 -14.74 -0.55
N GLY A 134 14.77 -14.13 0.62
CA GLY A 134 16.06 -13.83 1.25
C GLY A 134 16.91 -12.76 0.56
N THR A 135 16.44 -12.13 -0.53
CA THR A 135 17.25 -11.18 -1.32
C THR A 135 16.58 -9.80 -1.39
N PRO A 136 16.70 -8.96 -0.33
CA PRO A 136 16.19 -7.58 -0.36
C PRO A 136 16.66 -6.84 -1.60
N ASN A 137 15.77 -6.05 -2.21
CA ASN A 137 16.00 -5.32 -3.47
C ASN A 137 16.32 -6.19 -4.69
N GLY A 138 16.14 -7.51 -4.64
CA GLY A 138 16.55 -8.42 -5.72
C GLY A 138 15.88 -8.16 -7.07
N HIS A 139 14.68 -7.57 -7.07
CA HIS A 139 13.95 -7.20 -8.30
C HIS A 139 13.87 -5.68 -8.56
N LYS A 140 14.74 -4.88 -7.91
CA LYS A 140 14.74 -3.41 -8.09
C LYS A 140 14.94 -2.98 -9.55
N ALA A 141 15.59 -3.82 -10.37
CA ALA A 141 15.90 -3.54 -11.76
C ALA A 141 14.78 -3.96 -12.74
N LEU A 142 13.73 -4.63 -12.27
CA LEU A 142 12.62 -5.09 -13.12
C LEU A 142 11.62 -3.98 -13.45
N SER A 143 12.00 -2.70 -13.40
CA SER A 143 11.17 -1.56 -13.82
C SER A 143 9.79 -1.43 -13.14
N TRP A 144 9.57 -2.07 -11.99
CA TRP A 144 8.34 -1.98 -11.21
C TRP A 144 7.96 -0.53 -10.87
N GLN A 145 8.95 0.35 -10.75
CA GLN A 145 8.78 1.76 -10.42
C GLN A 145 7.87 2.49 -11.42
N ALA A 146 7.79 2.02 -12.67
CA ALA A 146 6.87 2.56 -13.67
C ALA A 146 5.41 2.51 -13.19
N LEU A 147 5.00 1.45 -12.48
CA LEU A 147 3.66 1.36 -11.90
C LEU A 147 3.46 2.42 -10.82
N ALA A 148 4.41 2.58 -9.91
CA ALA A 148 4.34 3.60 -8.86
C ALA A 148 4.22 5.01 -9.46
N HIS A 149 4.96 5.32 -10.51
CA HIS A 149 4.85 6.61 -11.21
C HIS A 149 3.43 6.84 -11.75
N GLN A 150 2.88 5.85 -12.46
CA GLN A 150 1.53 5.95 -13.05
C GLN A 150 0.44 6.04 -11.97
N VAL A 151 0.58 5.30 -10.86
CA VAL A 151 -0.34 5.37 -9.72
C VAL A 151 -0.31 6.75 -9.06
N LEU A 152 0.87 7.32 -8.82
CA LEU A 152 0.99 8.68 -8.26
C LEU A 152 0.38 9.72 -9.20
N GLN A 153 0.62 9.63 -10.51
CA GLN A 153 0.00 10.50 -11.51
C GLN A 153 -1.51 10.36 -11.61
N HIS A 154 -2.05 9.16 -11.38
CA HIS A 154 -3.47 8.88 -11.42
C HIS A 154 -4.18 9.40 -10.16
N THR A 155 -3.68 9.02 -8.98
CA THR A 155 -4.25 9.42 -7.68
C THR A 155 -4.21 10.93 -7.48
N SER A 156 -3.18 11.61 -7.99
CA SER A 156 -3.03 13.07 -7.86
C SER A 156 -3.96 13.88 -8.74
N ARG A 157 -4.89 13.24 -9.47
CA ARG A 157 -5.99 13.95 -10.16
C ARG A 157 -7.01 14.53 -9.18
N ARG A 158 -6.99 14.09 -7.93
CA ARG A 158 -7.84 14.59 -6.84
C ARG A 158 -7.02 14.75 -5.55
N PRO A 159 -7.48 15.59 -4.61
CA PRO A 159 -6.87 15.70 -3.29
C PRO A 159 -6.64 14.33 -2.65
N THR A 160 -5.40 14.08 -2.25
CA THR A 160 -4.93 12.79 -1.74
C THR A 160 -3.80 13.06 -0.74
N ALA A 161 -3.75 12.30 0.35
CA ALA A 161 -2.62 12.36 1.28
C ALA A 161 -1.51 11.39 0.84
N TYR A 162 -0.28 11.88 0.73
CA TYR A 162 0.89 11.09 0.35
C TYR A 162 1.89 11.03 1.50
N VAL A 163 2.26 9.80 1.86
CA VAL A 163 3.19 9.53 2.95
C VAL A 163 4.49 8.98 2.37
N LEU A 164 5.51 9.84 2.37
CA LEU A 164 6.79 9.63 1.70
C LEU A 164 7.90 9.40 2.73
N TRP A 165 7.99 8.15 3.21
CA TRP A 165 8.97 7.74 4.21
C TRP A 165 10.32 7.37 3.56
N GLY A 166 11.33 8.20 3.81
CA GLY A 166 12.69 8.05 3.31
C GLY A 166 12.91 8.58 1.89
N ASN A 167 14.19 8.77 1.55
CA ASN A 167 14.60 9.47 0.34
C ASN A 167 14.08 8.83 -0.96
N GLN A 168 13.95 7.49 -1.01
CA GLN A 168 13.43 6.81 -2.19
C GLN A 168 11.96 7.16 -2.45
N ALA A 169 11.12 7.17 -1.41
CA ALA A 169 9.73 7.58 -1.54
C ALA A 169 9.61 9.07 -1.86
N GLN A 170 10.42 9.91 -1.21
CA GLN A 170 10.45 11.37 -1.46
C GLN A 170 10.87 11.71 -2.90
N ALA A 171 11.80 10.96 -3.49
CA ALA A 171 12.21 11.15 -4.89
C ALA A 171 11.08 10.90 -5.90
N LEU A 172 10.03 10.16 -5.51
CA LEU A 172 8.86 9.91 -6.36
C LEU A 172 7.83 11.04 -6.32
N GLU A 173 7.99 12.03 -5.44
CA GLU A 173 7.09 13.17 -5.33
C GLU A 173 6.94 13.93 -6.66
N LYS A 174 7.99 13.98 -7.49
CA LYS A 174 7.94 14.58 -8.83
C LYS A 174 6.88 13.98 -9.76
N HIS A 175 6.32 12.82 -9.44
CA HIS A 175 5.24 12.16 -10.18
C HIS A 175 3.85 12.51 -9.64
N ILE A 176 3.75 13.25 -8.54
CA ILE A 176 2.51 13.77 -7.99
C ILE A 176 2.21 15.09 -8.72
N ARG A 177 1.01 15.19 -9.31
CA ARG A 177 0.57 16.43 -9.96
C ARG A 177 0.43 17.56 -8.92
N PRO A 178 0.63 18.83 -9.30
CA PRO A 178 0.29 19.94 -8.42
C PRO A 178 -1.20 19.92 -8.07
N GLY A 179 -1.52 20.21 -6.81
CA GLY A 179 -2.88 20.19 -6.31
C GLY A 179 -2.94 20.35 -4.79
N ASP A 180 -4.16 20.35 -4.26
CA ASP A 180 -4.42 20.39 -2.82
C ASP A 180 -4.21 19.00 -2.20
N HIS A 181 -2.95 18.58 -2.12
CA HIS A 181 -2.53 17.30 -1.54
C HIS A 181 -1.85 17.53 -0.20
N LEU A 182 -2.04 16.61 0.75
CA LEU A 182 -1.18 16.54 1.93
C LEU A 182 0.07 15.73 1.59
N ILE A 183 1.26 16.33 1.63
CA ILE A 183 2.53 15.60 1.42
C ILE A 183 3.32 15.54 2.72
N LEU A 184 3.36 14.37 3.35
CA LEU A 184 4.13 14.11 4.57
C LEU A 184 5.47 13.46 4.23
N ARG A 185 6.57 14.14 4.56
CA ARG A 185 7.95 13.67 4.29
C ARG A 185 8.67 13.45 5.60
N THR A 186 9.18 12.24 5.79
CA THR A 186 9.92 11.88 7.03
C THR A 186 11.02 10.87 6.73
N ALA A 187 11.85 10.55 7.71
CA ALA A 187 12.81 9.45 7.57
C ALA A 187 12.09 8.10 7.46
N HIS A 188 12.72 7.09 6.86
CA HIS A 188 12.12 5.76 6.75
C HIS A 188 11.95 5.09 8.14
N PRO A 189 10.88 4.31 8.40
CA PRO A 189 10.68 3.59 9.67
C PRO A 189 11.69 2.46 9.95
N SER A 190 12.66 2.22 9.07
CA SER A 190 13.72 1.22 9.31
C SER A 190 14.52 1.57 10.58
N PRO A 191 14.99 0.58 11.36
CA PRO A 191 15.86 0.83 12.52
C PRO A 191 17.07 1.73 12.23
N LEU A 192 17.57 1.70 10.98
CA LEU A 192 18.71 2.51 10.54
C LEU A 192 18.42 4.02 10.52
N SER A 193 17.16 4.41 10.38
CA SER A 193 16.76 5.81 10.15
C SER A 193 15.66 6.32 11.07
N ALA A 194 14.94 5.45 11.79
CA ALA A 194 13.73 5.86 12.50
C ALA A 194 13.98 6.97 13.56
N ARG A 195 15.10 6.88 14.28
CA ARG A 195 15.51 7.90 15.27
C ARG A 195 15.94 9.24 14.65
N ARG A 196 16.16 9.29 13.33
CA ARG A 196 16.62 10.49 12.61
C ARG A 196 15.47 11.29 11.98
N GLY A 197 14.24 11.11 12.46
CA GLY A 197 13.09 11.90 12.04
C GLY A 197 11.85 11.13 11.60
N PHE A 198 11.79 9.80 11.79
CA PHE A 198 10.51 9.09 11.69
C PHE A 198 9.72 9.22 12.98
N PHE A 199 10.37 9.00 14.13
CA PHE A 199 9.72 9.15 15.42
C PHE A 199 9.40 10.61 15.72
N GLY A 200 8.18 10.87 16.19
CA GLY A 200 7.64 12.21 16.42
C GLY A 200 7.08 12.88 15.17
N SER A 201 7.01 12.18 14.04
CA SER A 201 6.47 12.74 12.79
C SER A 201 4.94 12.77 12.73
N ARG A 202 4.27 12.00 13.59
CA ARG A 202 2.82 12.02 13.81
C ARG A 202 1.97 12.00 12.53
N PRO A 203 2.26 11.10 11.57
CA PRO A 203 1.62 11.18 10.27
C PRO A 203 0.14 10.78 10.34
N PHE A 204 -0.27 9.94 11.29
CA PHE A 204 -1.61 9.37 11.33
C PHE A 204 -2.65 10.39 11.80
N SER A 205 -2.33 11.13 12.87
CA SER A 205 -3.17 12.23 13.34
C SER A 205 -3.21 13.38 12.33
N ALA A 206 -2.07 13.71 11.70
CA ALA A 206 -2.00 14.73 10.65
C ALA A 206 -2.89 14.41 9.45
N ILE A 207 -2.88 13.15 8.98
CA ILE A 207 -3.77 12.70 7.91
C ILE A 207 -5.24 12.83 8.33
N ASN A 208 -5.61 12.36 9.52
CA ASN A 208 -7.00 12.45 9.98
C ASN A 208 -7.47 13.91 10.15
N ALA A 209 -6.59 14.81 10.63
CA ALA A 209 -6.90 16.23 10.70
C ALA A 209 -7.12 16.84 9.32
N TRP A 210 -6.27 16.48 8.34
CA TRP A 210 -6.43 16.94 6.96
C TRP A 210 -7.71 16.42 6.30
N LEU A 211 -8.06 15.14 6.50
CA LEU A 211 -9.33 14.58 6.00
C LEU A 211 -10.54 15.26 6.66
N ALA A 212 -10.49 15.49 7.97
CA ALA A 212 -11.57 16.14 8.72
C ALA A 212 -11.80 17.60 8.28
N ALA A 213 -10.73 18.35 8.00
CA ALA A 213 -10.82 19.71 7.46
C ALA A 213 -11.53 19.79 6.10
N ARG A 214 -11.67 18.65 5.42
CA ARG A 214 -12.34 18.50 4.12
C ARG A 214 -13.73 17.88 4.22
N GLY A 215 -14.23 17.67 5.45
CA GLY A 215 -15.51 16.99 5.70
C GLY A 215 -15.48 15.49 5.39
N GLU A 216 -14.30 14.89 5.25
CA GLU A 216 -14.19 13.47 4.96
C GLU A 216 -14.00 12.63 6.23
N THR A 217 -14.47 11.38 6.22
CA THR A 217 -14.36 10.47 7.36
C THR A 217 -12.90 10.16 7.70
N ALA A 218 -12.51 10.27 8.97
CA ALA A 218 -11.17 9.88 9.42
C ALA A 218 -10.88 8.40 9.17
N ILE A 219 -9.60 8.04 9.00
CA ILE A 219 -9.17 6.65 8.94
C ILE A 219 -9.11 6.08 10.36
N SER A 220 -9.73 4.93 10.57
CA SER A 220 -9.55 4.10 11.76
C SER A 220 -8.23 3.33 11.63
N TRP A 221 -7.18 3.87 12.23
CA TRP A 221 -5.83 3.31 12.14
C TRP A 221 -5.59 2.13 13.08
N THR A 222 -6.31 2.03 14.21
CA THR A 222 -5.98 1.10 15.29
C THR A 222 -6.91 -0.09 15.36
N GLU A 223 -8.16 0.08 14.93
CA GLU A 223 -9.19 -0.94 14.96
C GLU A 223 -9.82 -1.11 13.58
N PRO A 224 -10.24 -2.32 13.18
CA PRO A 224 -11.09 -2.48 12.03
C PRO A 224 -12.37 -1.66 12.27
N PRO A 225 -12.87 -0.90 11.29
CA PRO A 225 -14.18 -0.28 11.44
C PRO A 225 -15.21 -1.37 11.77
N ALA A 226 -16.15 -1.05 12.67
CA ALA A 226 -17.25 -1.95 13.00
C ALA A 226 -17.92 -2.42 11.69
N PRO A 227 -18.34 -3.70 11.59
CA PRO A 227 -19.01 -4.18 10.39
C PRO A 227 -20.20 -3.25 10.10
N GLN A 228 -20.18 -2.59 8.94
CA GLN A 228 -21.33 -1.82 8.50
C GLN A 228 -22.47 -2.82 8.33
N ALA A 229 -23.58 -2.58 9.04
CA ALA A 229 -24.79 -3.35 8.83
C ALA A 229 -25.13 -3.32 7.34
N PRO A 230 -25.53 -4.45 6.72
CA PRO A 230 -25.96 -4.42 5.34
C PRO A 230 -27.03 -3.34 5.18
N ALA A 231 -26.86 -2.47 4.17
CA ALA A 231 -27.86 -1.48 3.81
C ALA A 231 -29.20 -2.22 3.68
N ASN A 232 -30.12 -1.94 4.59
CA ASN A 232 -31.42 -2.59 4.62
C ASN A 232 -32.09 -2.28 3.27
N PRO A 233 -32.31 -3.26 2.37
CA PRO A 233 -33.09 -3.01 1.19
C PRO A 233 -34.48 -2.63 1.69
N GLY A 234 -34.89 -1.39 1.41
CA GLY A 234 -36.10 -0.81 1.96
C GLY A 234 -37.27 -1.77 1.84
N ASN A 235 -37.96 -1.97 2.96
CA ASN A 235 -39.24 -2.64 3.02
C ASN A 235 -40.24 -1.80 2.20
N PRO A 236 -40.83 -2.31 1.10
CA PRO A 236 -41.95 -1.64 0.48
C PRO A 236 -43.20 -1.95 1.32
N THR A 237 -43.54 -1.06 2.24
CA THR A 237 -44.89 -1.00 2.82
C THR A 237 -45.72 0.03 2.07
N ASP A 238 -46.85 -0.47 1.55
CA ASP A 238 -48.13 0.19 1.31
C ASP A 238 -48.19 1.44 0.42
N VAL A 239 -48.68 1.27 -0.82
CA VAL A 239 -50.00 1.76 -1.27
C VAL A 239 -50.58 0.86 -2.35
#